data_AF-A0A944PMS0-F1
#
_entry.id   AF-A0A944PMS0-F1
#
_cell.length_a   1.000
_cell.length_b   1.000
_cell.length_c   1.000
_cell.angle_alpha   90.00
_cell.angle_beta   90.00
_cell.angle_gamma   90.00
#
_symmetry.space_group_name_H-M   'P 1'
#
loop_
_entity.id
_entity.type
_entity.pdbx_description
1 polymer ?
#
loop_
_entity_poly.entity_id
_entity_poly.type
_entity_poly.pdbx_seq_one_letter_code
_entity_poly.pdbx_strand_id
1 'polypeptide(L)'
;MRPPRCRQADAGRRTARPTPQTQAPDHDSRFAGRPDLIVRDFRPDPAGLDARWCGDITYIPTDQGWFYLATVIDIASRRVVGWATADHLRTDLVADALNGRPRKTLGWRTPAEALNQQLQSLQTSGVATTP
;
A
#
# COMPACT_ATOMS: atom_id res chain seq x y z
N MET A 1 -27.06 -23.34 -33.50
CA MET A 1 -26.83 -22.23 -32.55
C MET A 1 -25.55 -21.49 -32.96
N ARG A 2 -25.66 -20.21 -33.34
CA ARG A 2 -24.50 -19.35 -33.66
C ARG A 2 -24.05 -18.63 -32.38
N PRO A 3 -22.73 -18.52 -32.10
CA PRO A 3 -22.26 -17.70 -30.98
C PRO A 3 -22.61 -16.22 -31.21
N PRO A 4 -22.89 -15.44 -30.15
CA PRO A 4 -23.11 -14.01 -30.31
C PRO A 4 -21.83 -13.34 -30.84
N ARG A 5 -21.97 -12.61 -31.94
CA ARG A 5 -20.89 -11.80 -32.51
C ARG A 5 -20.54 -10.69 -31.52
N CYS A 6 -19.29 -10.68 -31.06
CA CYS A 6 -18.72 -9.53 -30.37
C CYS A 6 -18.78 -8.33 -31.33
N ARG A 7 -19.61 -7.33 -31.02
CA ARG A 7 -19.61 -6.06 -31.78
C ARG A 7 -18.26 -5.39 -31.51
N GLN A 8 -17.49 -5.24 -32.58
CA GLN A 8 -16.33 -4.37 -32.60
C GLN A 8 -16.82 -2.96 -32.29
N ALA A 9 -16.38 -2.40 -31.16
CA ALA A 9 -16.62 -1.00 -30.84
C ALA A 9 -15.81 -0.15 -31.81
N ASP A 10 -16.48 0.78 -32.49
CA ASP A 10 -15.89 1.79 -33.34
C ASP A 10 -14.77 2.54 -32.60
N ALA A 11 -13.67 2.78 -33.31
CA ALA A 11 -12.56 3.61 -32.88
C ALA A 11 -12.98 5.09 -32.81
N GLY A 12 -13.85 5.41 -31.84
CA GLY A 12 -14.20 6.78 -31.47
C GLY A 12 -13.00 7.48 -30.85
N ARG A 13 -12.79 8.75 -31.20
CA ARG A 13 -11.72 9.62 -30.68
C ARG A 13 -11.47 9.37 -29.21
N ARG A 14 -10.26 8.94 -28.86
CA ARG A 14 -9.75 8.93 -27.48
C ARG A 14 -9.72 10.38 -27.00
N THR A 15 -10.78 10.84 -26.35
CA THR A 15 -10.71 12.05 -25.53
C THR A 15 -9.62 11.81 -24.49
N ALA A 16 -8.63 12.70 -24.41
CA ALA A 16 -7.59 12.62 -23.39
C ALA A 16 -8.28 12.52 -22.02
N ARG A 17 -8.05 11.42 -21.30
CA ARG A 17 -8.62 11.25 -19.96
C ARG A 17 -7.93 12.23 -19.01
N PRO A 18 -8.68 12.87 -18.10
CA PRO A 18 -8.06 13.67 -17.06
C PRO A 18 -7.07 12.80 -16.29
N THR A 19 -5.83 13.28 -16.17
CA THR A 19 -4.81 12.60 -15.39
C THR A 19 -5.25 12.57 -13.92
N PRO A 20 -5.17 11.40 -13.24
CA PRO A 20 -5.44 11.33 -11.82
C PRO A 20 -4.52 12.30 -11.08
N GLN A 21 -5.10 13.12 -10.20
CA GLN A 21 -4.31 14.00 -9.36
C GLN A 21 -3.97 13.28 -8.06
N THR A 22 -2.68 13.08 -7.82
CA THR A 22 -2.19 12.63 -6.52
C THR A 22 -2.16 13.84 -5.59
N GLN A 23 -2.74 13.74 -4.41
CA GLN A 23 -2.55 14.77 -3.39
C GLN A 23 -1.07 14.79 -3.00
N ALA A 24 -0.43 15.96 -3.11
CA ALA A 24 0.92 16.12 -2.62
C ALA A 24 0.95 15.93 -1.10
N PRO A 25 1.99 15.31 -0.54
CA PRO A 25 2.14 15.21 0.91
C PRO A 25 2.09 16.60 1.54
N ASP A 26 1.26 16.74 2.56
CA ASP A 26 1.16 17.95 3.37
C ASP A 26 2.50 18.17 4.09
N HIS A 27 3.18 19.26 3.75
CA HIS A 27 4.47 19.67 4.35
C HIS A 27 4.27 20.39 5.69
N ASP A 28 3.17 20.13 6.38
CA ASP A 28 2.91 20.66 7.71
C ASP A 28 4.06 20.31 8.67
N SER A 29 4.54 21.36 9.36
CA SER A 29 5.49 21.31 10.47
C SER A 29 5.19 20.26 11.54
N ARG A 30 3.92 19.85 11.74
CA ARG A 30 3.55 18.74 12.64
C ARG A 30 4.19 17.40 12.27
N PHE A 31 4.67 17.27 11.04
CA PHE A 31 5.37 16.09 10.55
C PHE A 31 6.90 16.27 10.47
N ALA A 32 7.40 17.49 10.67
CA ALA A 32 8.82 17.76 10.78
C ALA A 32 9.34 17.17 12.11
N GLY A 33 10.07 16.06 12.03
CA GLY A 33 10.61 15.36 13.20
C GLY A 33 10.21 13.89 13.34
N ARG A 34 9.41 13.34 12.41
CA ARG A 34 9.22 11.88 12.38
C ARG A 34 10.56 11.20 12.07
N PRO A 35 11.03 10.25 12.90
CA PRO A 35 12.28 9.54 12.63
C PRO A 35 12.15 8.68 11.37
N ASP A 36 13.18 8.70 10.52
CA ASP A 36 13.32 7.74 9.43
C ASP A 36 13.75 6.39 10.00
N LEU A 37 12.78 5.54 10.33
CA LEU A 37 13.01 4.23 10.95
C LEU A 37 13.77 3.25 10.05
N ILE A 38 13.78 3.49 8.74
CA ILE A 38 14.48 2.62 7.78
C ILE A 38 15.82 3.21 7.33
N VAL A 39 16.14 4.45 7.71
CA VAL A 39 17.41 5.13 7.40
C VAL A 39 17.74 5.06 5.89
N ARG A 40 16.70 5.18 5.05
CA ARG A 40 16.78 4.97 3.58
C ARG A 40 17.44 3.67 3.14
N ASP A 41 17.50 2.64 3.99
CA ASP A 41 18.03 1.33 3.64
C ASP A 41 16.94 0.40 3.08
N PHE A 42 16.88 0.35 1.75
CA PHE A 42 15.97 -0.51 0.99
C PHE A 42 16.63 -1.82 0.53
N ARG A 43 17.81 -2.18 1.06
CA ARG A 43 18.46 -3.44 0.70
C ARG A 43 17.66 -4.63 1.26
N PRO A 44 17.40 -5.66 0.46
CA PRO A 44 16.73 -6.87 0.95
C PRO A 44 17.64 -7.60 1.93
N ASP A 45 17.11 -7.90 3.12
CA ASP A 45 17.73 -8.76 4.11
C ASP A 45 16.88 -10.04 4.23
N PRO A 46 17.39 -11.22 3.85
CA PRO A 46 16.64 -12.48 3.96
C PRO A 46 16.16 -12.81 5.38
N ALA A 47 16.82 -12.31 6.42
CA ALA A 47 16.40 -12.50 7.81
C ALA A 47 15.35 -11.45 8.25
N GLY A 48 15.21 -10.35 7.52
CA GLY A 48 14.34 -9.22 7.82
C GLY A 48 12.94 -9.32 7.23
N LEU A 49 12.32 -10.50 7.26
CA LEU A 49 10.95 -10.72 6.81
C LEU A 49 9.96 -9.91 7.66
N ASP A 50 8.95 -9.31 7.02
CA ASP A 50 7.87 -8.57 7.68
C ASP A 50 8.37 -7.41 8.57
N ALA A 51 9.50 -6.80 8.20
CA ALA A 51 10.12 -5.70 8.95
C ALA A 51 10.19 -4.39 8.15
N ARG A 52 10.29 -4.48 6.82
CA ARG A 52 10.39 -3.30 5.93
C ARG A 52 9.51 -3.52 4.71
N TRP A 53 8.57 -2.61 4.50
CA TRP A 53 7.65 -2.66 3.36
C TRP A 53 7.79 -1.43 2.47
N CYS A 54 7.48 -1.62 1.20
CA CYS A 54 7.27 -0.55 0.23
C CYS A 54 5.80 -0.57 -0.19
N GLY A 55 5.18 0.61 -0.26
CA GLY A 55 3.81 0.77 -0.74
C GLY A 55 3.76 1.56 -2.03
N ASP A 56 2.86 1.19 -2.94
CA ASP A 56 2.60 1.93 -4.18
C ASP A 56 1.10 2.00 -4.47
N ILE A 57 0.68 3.06 -5.16
CA ILE A 57 -0.67 3.21 -5.71
C ILE A 57 -0.59 3.27 -7.24
N THR A 58 -1.16 2.25 -7.88
CA THR A 58 -1.24 2.15 -9.33
C THR A 58 -2.62 2.59 -9.82
N TYR A 59 -2.64 3.35 -10.92
CA TYR A 59 -3.84 3.90 -11.55
C TYR A 59 -4.21 3.06 -12.77
N ILE A 60 -5.38 2.44 -12.74
CA ILE A 60 -5.85 1.52 -13.78
C ILE A 60 -6.99 2.20 -14.56
N PRO A 61 -6.80 2.49 -15.86
CA PRO A 61 -7.87 3.05 -16.68
C PRO A 61 -8.90 1.96 -17.04
N THR A 62 -10.18 2.24 -16.83
CA THR A 62 -11.31 1.34 -17.18
C THR A 62 -12.34 2.07 -18.04
N ASP A 63 -13.27 1.38 -18.70
CA ASP A 63 -14.31 2.07 -19.50
C ASP A 63 -15.27 2.95 -18.67
N GLN A 64 -15.30 2.75 -17.35
CA GLN A 64 -16.16 3.48 -16.42
C GLN A 64 -15.44 4.61 -15.67
N GLY A 65 -14.12 4.76 -15.84
CA GLY A 65 -13.32 5.77 -15.15
C GLY A 65 -11.95 5.26 -14.73
N TRP A 66 -11.45 5.78 -13.60
CA TRP A 66 -10.21 5.33 -12.98
C TRP A 66 -10.49 4.35 -11.86
N PHE A 67 -9.67 3.31 -11.79
CA PHE A 67 -9.64 2.38 -10.68
C PHE A 67 -8.26 2.41 -10.06
N TYR A 68 -8.19 2.29 -8.74
CA TYR A 68 -6.96 2.50 -7.98
C TYR A 68 -6.61 1.20 -7.26
N LEU A 69 -5.35 0.79 -7.39
CA LEU A 69 -4.81 -0.39 -6.72
C LEU A 69 -3.72 0.07 -5.76
N ALA A 70 -3.93 -0.11 -4.46
CA ALA A 70 -2.89 0.03 -3.46
C ALA A 70 -2.25 -1.32 -3.19
N THR A 71 -0.91 -1.35 -3.12
CA THR A 71 -0.15 -2.56 -2.79
C THR A 71 0.86 -2.28 -1.69
N VAL A 72 1.14 -3.32 -0.90
CA VAL A 72 2.18 -3.34 0.13
C VAL A 72 3.06 -4.55 -0.14
N ILE A 73 4.35 -4.31 -0.38
CA ILE A 73 5.34 -5.33 -0.73
C ILE A 73 6.37 -5.41 0.40
N ASP A 74 6.66 -6.62 0.86
CA ASP A 74 7.79 -6.89 1.75
C ASP A 74 9.11 -6.85 0.99
N ILE A 75 10.06 -6.03 1.46
CA ILE A 75 11.33 -5.78 0.77
C ILE A 75 12.20 -7.04 0.77
N ALA A 76 12.20 -7.81 1.86
CA ALA A 76 13.00 -9.01 2.02
C ALA A 76 12.53 -10.16 1.10
N SER A 77 11.24 -10.48 1.13
CA SER A 77 10.67 -11.61 0.39
C SER A 77 10.16 -11.25 -1.02
N ARG A 78 10.03 -9.96 -1.34
CA ARG A 78 9.39 -9.46 -2.57
C ARG A 78 7.91 -9.86 -2.71
N ARG A 79 7.27 -10.36 -1.65
CA ARG A 79 5.85 -10.78 -1.69
C ARG A 79 4.93 -9.58 -1.49
N VAL A 80 3.79 -9.60 -2.18
CA VAL A 80 2.66 -8.71 -1.87
C VAL A 80 2.01 -9.20 -0.58
N VAL A 81 2.16 -8.42 0.49
CA VAL A 81 1.66 -8.74 1.84
C VAL A 81 0.31 -8.10 2.13
N GLY A 82 -0.08 -7.10 1.35
CA GLY A 82 -1.36 -6.42 1.45
C GLY A 82 -1.71 -5.73 0.13
N TRP A 83 -3.00 -5.66 -0.19
CA TRP A 83 -3.49 -4.93 -1.34
C TRP A 83 -4.96 -4.58 -1.15
N ALA A 84 -5.39 -3.52 -1.81
CA ALA A 84 -6.79 -3.13 -1.88
C ALA A 84 -7.05 -2.39 -3.18
N THR A 85 -8.30 -2.36 -3.59
CA THR A 85 -8.73 -1.61 -4.77
C THR A 85 -9.94 -0.75 -4.49
N ALA A 86 -10.02 0.42 -5.10
CA ALA A 86 -11.16 1.32 -4.99
C ALA A 86 -11.37 2.13 -6.28
N ASP A 87 -12.53 2.74 -6.43
CA ASP A 87 -12.81 3.73 -7.48
C ASP A 87 -12.43 5.17 -7.06
N HIS A 88 -11.74 5.33 -5.92
CA HIS A 88 -11.29 6.60 -5.37
C HIS A 88 -9.85 6.55 -4.82
N LEU A 89 -9.21 7.72 -4.77
CA LEU A 89 -7.90 7.94 -4.16
C LEU A 89 -8.03 8.56 -2.76
N ARG A 90 -8.55 7.80 -1.80
CA ARG A 90 -8.75 8.23 -0.40
C ARG A 90 -7.92 7.37 0.55
N THR A 91 -7.80 7.81 1.80
CA THR A 91 -6.96 7.16 2.82
C THR A 91 -7.39 5.73 3.17
N ASP A 92 -8.70 5.46 3.09
CA ASP A 92 -9.31 4.14 3.27
C ASP A 92 -8.71 3.08 2.32
N LEU A 93 -8.42 3.41 1.05
CA LEU A 93 -7.76 2.50 0.12
C LEU A 93 -6.42 1.99 0.68
N VAL A 94 -5.61 2.88 1.24
CA VAL A 94 -4.30 2.51 1.82
C VAL A 94 -4.49 1.80 3.17
N ALA A 95 -5.45 2.25 3.98
CA ALA A 95 -5.77 1.59 5.23
C ALA A 95 -6.23 0.15 4.99
N ASP A 96 -7.04 -0.10 3.97
CA ASP A 96 -7.49 -1.43 3.58
C ASP A 96 -6.33 -2.29 3.08
N ALA A 97 -5.37 -1.72 2.34
CA ALA A 97 -4.18 -2.47 1.93
C ALA A 97 -3.28 -2.85 3.14
N LEU A 98 -3.17 -1.98 4.15
CA LEU A 98 -2.37 -2.23 5.35
C LEU A 98 -3.04 -3.16 6.37
N ASN A 99 -4.37 -3.17 6.42
CA ASN A 99 -5.16 -3.99 7.34
C ASN A 99 -5.68 -5.28 6.68
N GLY A 100 -5.77 -5.30 5.35
CA GLY A 100 -6.29 -6.38 4.54
C GLY A 100 -5.31 -7.54 4.46
N ARG A 101 -5.64 -8.63 5.15
CA ARG A 101 -4.94 -9.91 4.98
C ARG A 101 -5.63 -10.77 3.94
N PRO A 102 -4.88 -11.44 3.05
CA PRO A 102 -5.46 -12.50 2.24
C PRO A 102 -5.88 -13.74 3.05
N ARG A 103 -5.30 -14.03 4.25
CA ARG A 103 -5.64 -15.23 5.05
C ARG A 103 -5.49 -15.03 6.58
N LYS A 104 -6.56 -14.65 7.28
CA LYS A 104 -6.61 -14.60 8.78
C LYS A 104 -6.39 -15.98 9.43
N THR A 105 -6.74 -17.06 8.73
CA THR A 105 -6.70 -18.46 9.22
C THR A 105 -5.30 -18.99 9.53
N LEU A 106 -4.25 -18.36 9.02
CA LEU A 106 -2.87 -18.81 9.20
C LEU A 106 -2.15 -18.16 10.40
N GLY A 107 -2.83 -17.30 11.18
CA GLY A 107 -2.25 -16.69 12.38
C GLY A 107 -1.15 -15.66 12.13
N TRP A 108 -1.08 -15.07 10.93
CA TRP A 108 -0.04 -14.09 10.57
C TRP A 108 -0.24 -12.74 11.29
N ARG A 109 0.48 -11.67 10.94
CA ARG A 109 0.18 -10.28 11.33
C ARG A 109 -0.17 -9.46 10.09
N THR A 110 -0.99 -8.41 10.21
CA THR A 110 -1.10 -7.41 9.15
C THR A 110 0.16 -6.55 9.13
N PRO A 111 0.50 -5.89 8.00
CA PRO A 111 1.52 -4.84 8.01
C PRO A 111 1.29 -3.79 9.11
N ALA A 112 0.05 -3.39 9.35
CA ALA A 112 -0.30 -2.44 10.42
C ALA A 112 0.01 -2.99 11.84
N GLU A 113 -0.31 -4.26 12.11
CA GLU A 113 -0.05 -4.90 13.40
C GLU A 113 1.45 -5.13 13.63
N ALA A 114 2.18 -5.57 12.61
CA ALA A 114 3.62 -5.77 12.68
C ALA A 114 4.36 -4.44 12.89
N LEU A 115 3.94 -3.37 12.20
CA LEU A 115 4.45 -2.03 12.45
C LEU A 115 4.17 -1.57 13.88
N ASN A 116 2.93 -1.75 14.38
CA ASN A 116 2.56 -1.34 15.73
C ASN A 116 3.41 -2.04 16.80
N GLN A 117 3.67 -3.34 16.64
CA GLN A 117 4.55 -4.10 17.52
C GLN A 117 5.98 -3.55 17.52
N GLN A 118 6.51 -3.19 16.35
CA GLN A 118 7.84 -2.58 16.23
C GLN A 118 7.90 -1.20 16.89
N LEU A 119 6.86 -0.37 16.73
CA LEU A 119 6.80 0.94 17.39
C LEU A 119 6.80 0.80 18.92
N GLN A 120 6.06 -0.17 19.46
CA GLN A 120 6.04 -0.46 20.90
C GLN A 120 7.41 -0.96 21.42
N SER A 121 8.12 -1.78 20.65
CA SER A 121 9.45 -2.28 21.07
C SER A 121 10.50 -1.16 21.11
N LEU A 122 10.42 -0.20 20.19
CA LEU A 122 11.28 0.98 20.18
C LEU A 122 11.02 1.89 21.40
N GLN A 123 9.75 2.05 21.80
CA GLN A 123 9.39 2.83 22.99
C GLN A 123 9.90 2.16 24.27
N THR A 124 9.81 0.83 24.37
CA THR A 124 10.22 0.07 25.56
C THR A 124 11.74 0.12 25.78
N SER A 125 12.53 0.14 24.70
CA SER A 125 14.00 0.21 24.77
C SER A 125 14.53 1.54 25.34
N GLY A 126 13.69 2.58 25.43
CA GLY A 126 14.06 3.91 25.95
C GLY A 126 13.68 4.16 27.41
N VAL A 127 12.91 3.27 28.05
CA VAL A 127 12.48 3.45 29.45
C VAL A 127 13.50 2.80 30.37
N ALA A 128 14.35 3.60 31.02
CA ALA A 128 15.25 3.13 32.06
C ALA A 128 14.44 2.60 33.26
N THR A 129 14.41 1.28 33.45
CA THR A 129 13.90 0.66 34.67
C THR A 129 14.79 1.09 35.83
N THR A 130 14.28 1.98 36.69
CA THR A 130 14.93 2.31 37.97
C THR A 130 14.48 1.25 39.00
N PRO A 131 15.39 0.68 39.80
CA PRO A 131 15.06 -0.35 40.80
C PRO A 131 14.19 0.17 41.95
#